data_AF-A0A3N5SMB3-F1
#
_entry.id   AF-A0A3N5SMB3-F1
#
_cell.length_a   1.000
_cell.length_b   1.000
_cell.length_c   1.000
_cell.angle_alpha   90.00
_cell.angle_beta   90.00
_cell.angle_gamma   90.00
#
_symmetry.space_group_name_H-M   'P 1'
#
loop_
_entity.id
_entity.type
_entity.pdbx_description
1 polymer ?
#
loop_
_entity_poly.entity_id
_entity_poly.type
_entity_poly.pdbx_seq_one_letter_code
_entity_poly.pdbx_strand_id
1 'polypeptide(L)' 'ILGMGVAGRNAEGLISEGVLAVEMGAVAQDVGLTIHPHPTLAETVGEAAELFMGTATHILPAKTH' A
#
# COMPACT_ATOMS: atom_id res chain seq x y z
N ILE A 1 0.70 8.13 6.79
CA ILE A 1 0.70 8.22 5.32
C ILE A 1 0.72 9.70 5.01
N LEU A 2 1.68 10.17 4.19
CA LEU A 2 1.75 11.60 3.83
C LEU A 2 1.09 11.89 2.47
N GLY A 3 0.92 10.84 1.66
CA GLY A 3 0.28 10.89 0.35
C GLY A 3 0.39 9.52 -0.32
N MET A 4 -0.41 9.31 -1.37
CA MET A 4 -0.37 8.13 -2.22
C MET A 4 -0.41 8.56 -3.68
N GLY A 5 0.35 7.87 -4.53
CA GLY A 5 0.25 7.97 -5.98
C GLY A 5 0.06 6.58 -6.58
N VAL A 6 -0.85 6.47 -7.55
CA VAL A 6 -1.16 5.22 -8.23
C VAL A 6 -1.22 5.47 -9.73
N ALA A 7 -0.62 4.57 -10.51
CA ALA A 7 -0.71 4.56 -11.96
C ALA A 7 -1.03 3.13 -12.43
N GLY A 8 -2.01 2.97 -13.30
CA GLY A 8 -2.47 1.67 -13.76
C GLY A 8 -3.97 1.62 -14.01
N ARG A 9 -4.50 0.41 -14.18
CA ARG A 9 -5.95 0.19 -14.31
C ARG A 9 -6.63 0.40 -12.95
N ASN A 10 -7.83 0.95 -12.97
CA ASN A 10 -8.66 1.15 -11.76
C ASN A 10 -7.97 2.01 -10.68
N ALA A 11 -7.10 2.94 -11.09
CA ALA A 11 -6.37 3.82 -10.18
C ALA A 11 -7.31 4.69 -9.32
N GLU A 12 -8.50 5.03 -9.83
CA GLU A 12 -9.55 5.75 -9.12
C GLU A 12 -10.10 4.98 -7.90
N GLY A 13 -10.16 3.65 -8.00
CA GLY A 13 -10.59 2.80 -6.89
C GLY A 13 -9.50 2.69 -5.82
N LEU A 14 -8.25 2.53 -6.25
CA LEU A 14 -7.10 2.37 -5.35
C LEU A 14 -6.74 3.67 -4.62
N ILE A 15 -6.79 4.81 -5.31
CA ILE A 15 -6.49 6.11 -4.69
C ILE A 15 -7.50 6.47 -3.60
N SER A 16 -8.73 5.96 -3.68
CA SER A 16 -9.77 6.19 -2.67
C SER A 16 -9.34 5.65 -1.29
N GLU A 17 -8.65 4.51 -1.26
CA GLU A 17 -8.08 3.97 -0.02
C GLU A 17 -6.95 4.86 0.51
N GLY A 18 -6.06 5.32 -0.38
CA GLY A 18 -4.98 6.24 -0.02
C GLY A 18 -5.47 7.57 0.57
N VAL A 19 -6.55 8.14 0.01
CA VAL A 19 -7.20 9.34 0.55
C VAL A 19 -7.74 9.06 1.95
N LEU A 20 -8.45 7.95 2.14
CA LEU A 20 -8.97 7.57 3.46
C LEU A 20 -7.83 7.37 4.48
N ALA A 21 -6.74 6.71 4.08
CA ALA A 21 -5.58 6.50 4.93
C ALA A 21 -4.90 7.82 5.35
N VAL A 22 -4.86 8.81 4.47
CA VAL A 22 -4.36 10.16 4.80
C VAL A 22 -5.30 10.85 5.80
N GLU A 23 -6.61 10.85 5.55
CA GLU A 23 -7.60 11.47 6.44
C GLU A 23 -7.63 10.83 7.84
N MET A 24 -7.44 9.51 7.92
CA MET A 24 -7.35 8.79 9.18
C MET A 24 -6.03 9.03 9.92
N GLY A 25 -5.06 9.71 9.30
CA GLY A 25 -3.71 9.83 9.85
C GLY A 25 -3.01 8.47 10.01
N ALA A 26 -3.40 7.47 9.21
CA ALA A 26 -2.93 6.09 9.33
C ALA A 26 -1.41 6.02 9.13
N VAL A 27 -0.71 5.13 9.83
CA VAL A 27 0.71 4.85 9.58
C VAL A 27 0.85 3.75 8.52
N ALA A 28 2.04 3.58 7.92
CA ALA A 28 2.26 2.52 6.92
C ALA A 28 1.89 1.13 7.46
N GLN A 29 2.12 0.91 8.76
CA GLN A 29 1.79 -0.32 9.45
C GLN A 29 0.28 -0.62 9.48
N ASP A 30 -0.58 0.41 9.56
CA ASP A 30 -2.04 0.22 9.53
C ASP A 30 -2.51 -0.27 8.15
N VAL A 31 -1.91 0.27 7.08
CA VAL A 31 -2.20 -0.14 5.70
C VAL A 31 -1.66 -1.54 5.43
N GLY A 32 -0.43 -1.83 5.84
CA GLY A 32 0.18 -3.15 5.64
C GLY A 32 -0.51 -4.27 6.45
N LEU A 33 -1.04 -3.97 7.63
CA LEU A 33 -1.79 -4.94 8.44
C LEU A 33 -3.25 -5.11 8.02
N THR A 34 -3.74 -4.26 7.11
CA THR A 34 -5.08 -4.41 6.54
C THR A 34 -5.08 -5.59 5.56
N ILE A 35 -6.00 -6.54 5.74
CA ILE A 35 -6.11 -7.71 4.87
C ILE A 35 -6.77 -7.30 3.56
N HIS A 36 -5.96 -7.19 2.51
CA HIS A 36 -6.43 -6.92 1.17
C HIS A 36 -6.89 -8.23 0.50
N PRO A 37 -8.02 -8.23 -0.24
CA PRO A 37 -8.49 -9.43 -0.91
C PRO A 37 -7.52 -9.89 -2.02
N HIS A 38 -7.27 -11.20 -2.09
CA HIS A 38 -6.49 -11.82 -3.17
C HIS A 38 -7.41 -12.63 -4.11
N PRO A 39 -7.24 -12.60 -5.44
CA PRO A 39 -6.32 -11.74 -6.21
C PRO A 39 -6.99 -10.42 -6.62
N THR A 40 -6.45 -9.28 -6.22
CA THR A 40 -7.00 -7.96 -6.59
C THR A 40 -5.91 -6.90 -6.72
N LEU A 41 -6.18 -5.84 -7.50
CA LEU A 41 -5.24 -4.71 -7.55
C LEU A 41 -5.08 -4.00 -6.19
N ALA A 42 -6.04 -4.12 -5.28
CA ALA A 42 -5.95 -3.53 -3.94
C ALA A 42 -4.80 -4.14 -3.13
N GLU A 43 -4.43 -5.39 -3.36
CA GLU A 43 -3.30 -6.01 -2.67
C GLU A 43 -1.97 -5.27 -2.89
N THR A 44 -1.83 -4.55 -4.01
CA THR A 44 -0.65 -3.71 -4.27
C THR A 44 -0.53 -2.51 -3.32
N VAL A 45 -1.62 -2.03 -2.73
CA VAL A 45 -1.60 -0.97 -1.71
C VAL A 45 -1.00 -1.49 -0.41
N GLY A 46 -1.49 -2.65 0.07
CA GLY A 46 -0.94 -3.35 1.21
C GLY A 46 0.54 -3.71 1.02
N GLU A 47 0.90 -4.28 -0.13
CA GLU A 47 2.29 -4.62 -0.44
C GLU A 47 3.20 -3.39 -0.50
N ALA A 48 2.73 -2.25 -1.02
CA ALA A 48 3.52 -1.02 -1.03
C ALA A 48 3.85 -0.55 0.41
N ALA A 49 2.92 -0.74 1.35
CA ALA A 49 3.16 -0.47 2.76
C ALA A 49 4.11 -1.49 3.39
N GLU A 50 3.95 -2.78 3.10
CA GLU A 50 4.89 -3.83 3.54
C GLU A 50 6.29 -3.64 2.98
N LEU A 51 6.42 -3.12 1.76
CA LEU A 51 7.70 -2.82 1.12
C LEU A 51 8.44 -1.73 1.90
N PHE A 52 7.73 -0.70 2.36
CA PHE A 52 8.29 0.33 3.24
C PHE A 52 8.75 -0.24 4.59
N MET A 53 8.02 -1.22 5.12
CA MET A 53 8.38 -1.90 6.37
C MET A 53 9.48 -2.96 6.21
N GLY A 54 9.83 -3.33 4.98
CA GLY A 54 10.78 -4.41 4.68
C GLY A 54 10.21 -5.82 4.89
N THR A 55 8.89 -5.97 4.93
CA THR A 55 8.20 -7.25 5.15
C THR A 55 7.47 -7.77 3.91
N ALA A 56 7.57 -7.08 2.76
CA ALA A 56 6.92 -7.49 1.52
C ALA A 56 7.40 -8.88 1.07
N THR A 57 6.45 -9.76 0.76
CA THR A 57 6.75 -11.15 0.35
C THR A 57 6.95 -11.29 -1.16
N HIS A 58 6.21 -10.52 -1.96
CA HIS A 58 6.21 -10.63 -3.42
C HIS A 58 7.23 -9.70 -4.12
N ILE A 59 7.95 -8.88 -3.36
CA ILE A 59 8.96 -7.94 -3.85
C ILE A 59 10.29 -8.19 -3.13
N LEU A 60 11.40 -8.07 -3.85
CA LEU A 60 12.73 -8.18 -3.24
C LEU A 60 12.96 -7.04 -2.23
N PRO A 61 13.65 -7.30 -1.11
CA PRO A 61 14.00 -6.26 -0.15
C PRO A 61 14.85 -5.18 -0.82
N ALA A 62 14.60 -3.91 -0.48
CA ALA A 62 15.40 -2.80 -0.98
C ALA A 62 16.87 -2.99 -0.55
N LYS A 63 17.81 -2.80 -1.48
CA LYS A 63 19.25 -2.85 -1.16
C LYS A 63 19.59 -1.68 -0.24
N THR A 64 19.94 -1.99 1.01
CA THR A 64 20.60 -1.03 1.91
C THR A 64 22.00 -0.76 1.35
N HIS A 65 22.28 0.49 0.98
CA HIS A 65 23.64 0.97 0.74
C HIS A 65 24.33 1.26 2.06
#